data_AF-A0A7X8XEZ7-F1
#
_entry.id   AF-A0A7X8XEZ7-F1
#
_cell.length_a   1.000
_cell.length_b   1.000
_cell.length_c   1.000
_cell.angle_alpha   90.00
_cell.angle_beta   90.00
_cell.angle_gamma   90.00
#
_symmetry.space_group_name_H-M   'P 1'
#
loop_
_entity.id
_entity.type
_entity.pdbx_description
1 polymer ?
#
loop_
_entity_poly.entity_id
_entity_poly.type
_entity_poly.pdbx_seq_one_letter_code
_entity_poly.pdbx_strand_id
1 'polypeptide(L)'
;ADATRPIQVNRKSDLVICFEVAEHIAKRHSRQLVRNCTAHGWQVAFTAAPPGQGGVGHINEQPYEFWISLFGEQGFKHDSALSGRIREQMASQGVVSWIANNLMIFNGPDAA
;
A
#
# COMPACT_ATOMS: atom_id res chain seq x y z
N ALA A 1 5.78 -14.13 7.57
CA ALA A 1 4.55 -13.97 8.36
C ALA A 1 3.35 -14.07 7.42
N ASP A 2 2.17 -14.45 7.92
CA ASP A 2 0.94 -14.51 7.11
C ASP A 2 0.22 -13.17 7.16
N ALA A 3 0.19 -12.45 6.04
CA ALA A 3 -0.41 -11.11 5.94
C ALA A 3 -1.95 -11.11 6.06
N THR A 4 -2.59 -12.29 6.00
CA THR A 4 -4.04 -12.45 6.20
C THR A 4 -4.43 -12.46 7.69
N ARG A 5 -3.44 -12.46 8.58
CA ARG A 5 -3.59 -12.48 10.05
C ARG A 5 -2.91 -11.25 10.66
N PRO A 6 -3.22 -10.90 11.91
CA PRO A 6 -2.49 -9.86 12.63
C PRO A 6 -0.99 -10.18 12.70
N ILE A 7 -0.17 -9.25 12.21
CA ILE A 7 1.28 -9.28 12.36
C ILE A 7 1.62 -8.37 13.54
N GLN A 8 2.45 -8.85 14.46
CA GLN A 8 2.94 -8.07 15.59
C GLN A 8 4.42 -7.76 15.39
N VAL A 9 4.76 -6.47 15.45
CA VAL A 9 6.12 -5.96 15.41
C VAL A 9 6.30 -5.17 16.69
N ASN A 10 7.28 -5.55 17.53
CA ASN A 10 7.49 -4.94 18.85
C ASN A 10 8.23 -3.59 18.77
N ARG A 11 7.95 -2.79 17.74
CA ARG A 11 8.47 -1.44 17.54
C ARG A 11 7.58 -0.66 16.58
N LYS A 12 7.57 0.65 16.72
CA LYS A 12 7.10 1.57 15.67
C LYS A 12 8.23 1.85 14.69
N SER A 13 7.90 2.05 13.43
CA SER A 13 8.82 2.44 12.36
C SER A 13 8.33 3.71 11.70
N ASP A 14 9.25 4.55 11.25
CA ASP A 14 8.89 5.79 10.55
C ASP A 14 8.19 5.48 9.22
N LEU A 15 8.60 4.40 8.56
CA LEU A 15 8.05 3.93 7.30
C LEU A 15 7.73 2.42 7.33
N VAL A 16 6.55 2.06 6.81
CA VAL A 16 6.15 0.69 6.48
C VAL A 16 6.03 0.56 4.97
N ILE A 17 6.52 -0.54 4.40
CA ILE A 17 6.48 -0.81 2.95
C ILE A 17 5.69 -2.10 2.70
N CYS A 18 4.79 -2.07 1.72
CA CYS A 18 4.04 -3.24 1.26
C CYS A 18 3.84 -3.15 -0.26
N PHE A 19 4.74 -3.78 -1.02
CA PHE A 19 4.75 -3.74 -2.49
C PHE A 19 4.47 -5.12 -3.08
N GLU A 20 3.66 -5.18 -4.13
CA GLU A 20 3.33 -6.39 -4.92
C GLU A 20 2.87 -7.57 -4.04
N VAL A 21 1.91 -7.29 -3.14
CA VAL A 21 1.34 -8.25 -2.19
C VAL A 21 -0.18 -8.21 -2.21
N ALA A 22 -0.77 -7.03 -2.25
CA ALA A 22 -2.19 -6.79 -2.03
C ALA A 22 -3.10 -7.51 -3.03
N GLU A 23 -2.66 -7.60 -4.27
CA GLU A 23 -3.30 -8.26 -5.41
C GLU A 23 -3.30 -9.79 -5.30
N HIS A 24 -2.41 -10.36 -4.50
CA HIS A 24 -2.31 -11.80 -4.22
C HIS A 24 -3.12 -12.22 -3.00
N ILE A 25 -3.58 -11.27 -2.19
CA ILE A 25 -4.36 -11.53 -0.99
C ILE A 25 -5.85 -11.45 -1.33
N ALA A 26 -6.60 -12.50 -1.01
CA ALA A 26 -8.05 -12.53 -1.26
C ALA A 26 -8.74 -11.30 -0.64
N LYS A 27 -9.63 -10.64 -1.39
CA LYS A 27 -10.31 -9.37 -1.03
C LYS A 27 -10.83 -9.30 0.41
N ARG A 28 -11.35 -10.41 0.95
CA ARG A 28 -11.85 -10.51 2.34
C ARG A 28 -10.79 -10.18 3.40
N HIS A 29 -9.51 -10.29 3.07
CA HIS A 29 -8.38 -10.01 3.96
C HIS A 29 -7.75 -8.63 3.71
N SER A 30 -8.21 -7.84 2.74
CA SER A 30 -7.66 -6.50 2.45
C SER A 30 -7.63 -5.59 3.67
N ARG A 31 -8.71 -5.60 4.48
CA ARG A 31 -8.78 -4.80 5.71
C ARG A 31 -7.74 -5.23 6.75
N GLN A 32 -7.46 -6.54 6.85
CA GLN A 32 -6.43 -7.05 7.75
C GLN A 32 -5.03 -6.69 7.26
N LEU A 33 -4.78 -6.76 5.94
CA LEU A 33 -3.52 -6.30 5.35
C LEU A 33 -3.27 -4.83 5.67
N VAL A 34 -4.26 -3.96 5.44
CA VAL A 34 -4.15 -2.53 5.74
C VAL A 34 -3.92 -2.30 7.24
N ARG A 35 -4.62 -3.01 8.13
CA ARG A 35 -4.37 -2.96 9.59
C ARG A 35 -2.94 -3.34 9.95
N ASN A 36 -2.37 -4.36 9.28
CA ASN A 36 -0.98 -4.72 9.51
C ASN A 36 -0.03 -3.59 9.08
N CYS A 37 -0.32 -2.88 7.98
CA CYS A 37 0.48 -1.75 7.54
C CYS A 37 0.40 -0.57 8.51
N THR A 38 -0.81 -0.23 8.97
CA THR A 38 -1.05 0.98 9.79
C THR A 38 -0.73 0.78 11.27
N ALA A 39 -0.70 -0.45 11.76
CA ALA A 39 -0.38 -0.74 13.16
C ALA A 39 1.08 -0.43 13.53
N HIS A 40 2.00 -0.41 12.56
CA HIS A 40 3.45 -0.46 12.83
C HIS A 40 4.25 0.78 12.42
N GLY A 41 3.62 1.81 11.85
CA GLY A 41 4.34 3.04 11.52
C GLY A 41 3.47 4.23 11.20
N TRP A 42 4.13 5.37 10.98
CA TRP A 42 3.49 6.67 10.76
C TRP A 42 3.30 6.98 9.28
N GLN A 43 4.15 6.46 8.40
CA GLN A 43 4.00 6.52 6.96
C GLN A 43 3.96 5.12 6.35
N VAL A 44 3.15 4.93 5.32
CA VAL A 44 3.07 3.68 4.55
C VAL A 44 3.33 3.95 3.08
N ALA A 45 4.28 3.25 2.48
CA ALA A 45 4.43 3.13 1.04
C ALA A 45 3.82 1.80 0.59
N PHE A 46 2.81 1.86 -0.27
CA PHE A 46 1.99 0.71 -0.62
C PHE A 46 1.82 0.62 -2.14
N THR A 47 1.98 -0.56 -2.75
CA THR A 47 1.53 -0.80 -4.12
C THR A 47 0.40 -1.82 -4.13
N ALA A 48 -0.49 -1.69 -5.10
CA ALA A 48 -1.47 -2.71 -5.42
C ALA A 48 -1.86 -2.61 -6.89
N ALA A 49 -1.89 -3.75 -7.57
CA ALA A 49 -2.32 -3.82 -8.96
C ALA A 49 -3.77 -3.33 -9.14
N PRO A 50 -4.02 -2.35 -10.04
CA PRO A 50 -5.37 -1.94 -10.41
C PRO A 50 -6.05 -2.99 -11.31
N PRO A 51 -7.38 -2.95 -11.46
CA PRO A 51 -8.12 -3.89 -12.28
C PRO A 51 -7.62 -3.94 -13.72
N GLY A 52 -7.31 -5.14 -14.21
CA GLY A 52 -6.86 -5.37 -15.58
C GLY A 52 -5.34 -5.29 -15.77
N GLN A 53 -4.55 -5.01 -14.71
CA GLN A 53 -3.09 -5.10 -14.81
C GLN A 53 -2.65 -6.53 -15.15
N GLY A 54 -3.33 -7.54 -14.60
CA GLY A 54 -2.97 -8.93 -14.72
C GLY A 54 -1.66 -9.26 -13.99
N GLY A 55 -1.33 -10.54 -13.94
CA GLY A 55 -0.13 -11.06 -13.30
C GLY A 55 -0.38 -12.41 -12.64
N VAL A 56 0.68 -13.12 -12.30
CA VAL A 56 0.57 -14.47 -11.74
C VAL A 56 -0.04 -14.40 -10.35
N GLY A 57 -1.20 -15.02 -10.17
CA GLY A 57 -1.87 -15.07 -8.87
C GLY A 57 -2.51 -13.74 -8.45
N HIS A 58 -2.81 -12.84 -9.39
CA HIS A 58 -3.59 -11.64 -9.12
C HIS A 58 -5.07 -12.02 -8.96
N ILE A 59 -5.50 -12.16 -7.71
CA ILE A 59 -6.87 -12.56 -7.36
C ILE A 59 -7.68 -11.40 -6.77
N ASN A 60 -7.03 -10.25 -6.55
CA ASN A 60 -7.60 -9.10 -5.88
C ASN A 60 -7.08 -7.77 -6.43
N GLU A 61 -7.18 -7.60 -7.74
CA GLU A 61 -6.96 -6.31 -8.37
C GLU A 61 -8.12 -5.37 -8.00
N GLN A 62 -7.81 -4.24 -7.38
CA GLN A 62 -8.81 -3.28 -6.90
C GLN A 62 -8.40 -1.86 -7.30
N PRO A 63 -9.36 -0.98 -7.58
CA PRO A 63 -9.06 0.42 -7.89
C PRO A 63 -8.35 1.09 -6.71
N TYR A 64 -7.53 2.11 -6.97
CA TYR A 64 -6.77 2.78 -5.91
C TYR A 64 -7.67 3.34 -4.81
N GLU A 65 -8.87 3.81 -5.16
CA GLU A 65 -9.88 4.33 -4.23
C GLU A 65 -10.33 3.29 -3.20
N PHE A 66 -10.33 2.00 -3.55
CA PHE A 66 -10.62 0.92 -2.61
C PHE A 66 -9.57 0.89 -1.49
N TRP A 67 -8.29 0.92 -1.86
CA TRP A 67 -7.19 0.91 -0.89
C TRP A 67 -7.15 2.21 -0.09
N ILE A 68 -7.29 3.36 -0.76
CA ILE A 68 -7.34 4.67 -0.12
C ILE A 68 -8.46 4.73 0.92
N SER A 69 -9.64 4.18 0.61
CA SER A 69 -10.75 4.10 1.56
C SER A 69 -10.40 3.25 2.80
N LEU A 70 -9.81 2.07 2.61
CA LEU A 70 -9.41 1.20 3.74
C LEU A 70 -8.33 1.86 4.62
N PHE A 71 -7.35 2.55 4.04
CA PHE A 71 -6.38 3.34 4.81
C PHE A 71 -7.06 4.49 5.56
N GLY A 72 -8.02 5.17 4.91
CA GLY A 72 -8.85 6.22 5.52
C GLY A 72 -9.63 5.73 6.75
N GLU A 73 -10.17 4.51 6.73
CA GLU A 73 -10.81 3.88 7.89
C GLU A 73 -9.86 3.67 9.08
N GLN A 74 -8.53 3.67 8.85
CA GLN A 74 -7.50 3.61 9.89
C GLN A 74 -6.94 4.99 10.27
N GLY A 75 -7.52 6.08 9.76
CA GLY A 75 -7.05 7.45 10.01
C GLY A 75 -5.87 7.89 9.14
N PHE A 76 -5.47 7.09 8.15
CA PHE A 76 -4.39 7.43 7.23
C PHE A 76 -4.92 8.21 6.02
N LYS A 77 -4.16 9.20 5.55
CA LYS A 77 -4.50 10.02 4.39
C LYS A 77 -3.53 9.74 3.24
N HIS A 78 -4.08 9.59 2.03
CA HIS A 78 -3.26 9.45 0.83
C HIS A 78 -2.58 10.78 0.50
N ASP A 79 -1.25 10.76 0.43
CA ASP A 79 -0.43 11.88 -0.04
C ASP A 79 -0.23 11.76 -1.55
N SER A 80 -1.20 12.28 -2.30
CA SER A 80 -1.17 12.24 -3.77
C SER A 80 0.01 12.99 -4.36
N ALA A 81 0.45 14.08 -3.72
CA ALA A 81 1.57 14.90 -4.18
C ALA A 81 2.90 14.16 -4.04
N LEU A 82 3.17 13.57 -2.86
CA LEU A 82 4.38 12.76 -2.65
C LEU A 82 4.36 11.49 -3.51
N SER A 83 3.20 10.84 -3.64
CA SER A 83 3.03 9.68 -4.53
C SER A 83 3.40 10.04 -5.96
N GLY A 84 2.86 11.14 -6.51
CA GLY A 84 3.19 11.62 -7.86
C GLY A 84 4.68 11.90 -8.05
N ARG A 85 5.31 12.63 -7.13
CA ARG A 85 6.74 12.94 -7.19
C ARG A 85 7.61 11.67 -7.19
N ILE A 86 7.31 10.71 -6.32
CA ILE A 86 8.10 9.46 -6.25
C ILE A 86 7.86 8.61 -7.51
N ARG A 87 6.63 8.54 -8.03
CA ARG A 87 6.32 7.85 -9.29
C ARG A 87 7.16 8.39 -10.45
N GLU A 88 7.22 9.72 -10.60
CA GLU A 88 8.02 10.39 -11.63
C GLU A 88 9.52 10.08 -11.45
N GLN A 89 10.02 10.16 -10.22
CA GLN A 89 11.41 9.81 -9.92
C GLN A 89 11.72 8.35 -10.27
N MET A 90 10.87 7.40 -9.83
CA MET A 90 10.99 5.98 -10.16
C MET A 90 11.02 5.76 -11.67
N ALA A 91 10.11 6.38 -12.42
CA ALA A 91 10.07 6.29 -13.87
C ALA A 91 11.37 6.81 -14.51
N SER A 92 11.88 7.98 -14.07
CA SER A 92 13.15 8.54 -14.57
C SER A 92 14.37 7.67 -14.27
N GLN A 93 14.31 6.86 -13.21
CA GLN A 93 15.36 5.92 -12.83
C GLN A 93 15.20 4.54 -13.48
N GLY A 94 14.21 4.36 -14.36
CA GLY A 94 13.97 3.11 -15.08
C GLY A 94 13.34 2.01 -14.23
N VAL A 95 12.70 2.35 -13.12
CA VAL A 95 11.87 1.39 -12.37
C VAL A 95 10.71 0.94 -13.26
N VAL A 96 10.42 -0.36 -13.22
CA VAL A 96 9.34 -0.96 -14.02
C VAL A 96 8.00 -0.28 -13.77
N SER A 97 7.25 -0.04 -14.85
CA SER A 97 6.08 0.84 -14.85
C SER A 97 4.97 0.37 -13.92
N TRP A 98 4.73 -0.94 -13.80
CA TRP A 98 3.67 -1.46 -12.92
C TRP A 98 3.98 -1.20 -11.44
N ILE A 99 5.22 -1.36 -10.98
CA ILE A 99 5.59 -0.99 -9.60
C ILE A 99 5.48 0.52 -9.40
N ALA A 100 6.06 1.30 -10.33
CA ALA A 100 6.05 2.76 -10.23
C ALA A 100 4.61 3.28 -10.18
N ASN A 101 3.78 2.96 -11.18
CA ASN A 101 2.41 3.47 -11.30
C ASN A 101 1.51 3.12 -10.12
N ASN A 102 1.76 1.99 -9.46
CA ASN A 102 0.93 1.49 -8.37
C ASN A 102 1.25 2.10 -7.01
N LEU A 103 2.36 2.85 -6.87
CA LEU A 103 2.81 3.39 -5.60
C LEU A 103 1.83 4.41 -5.02
N MET A 104 1.32 4.18 -3.82
CA MET A 104 0.55 5.12 -3.01
C MET A 104 1.26 5.35 -1.67
N ILE A 105 1.41 6.62 -1.30
CA ILE A 105 1.96 7.02 -0.01
C ILE A 105 0.84 7.46 0.92
N PHE A 106 0.86 6.97 2.16
CA PHE A 106 -0.12 7.29 3.18
C PHE A 106 0.55 7.83 4.44
N ASN A 107 0.00 8.92 4.98
CA ASN A 107 0.45 9.53 6.22
C ASN A 107 -0.58 9.26 7.32
N GLY A 108 -0.12 8.76 8.45
CA GLY A 108 -0.92 8.50 9.64
C GLY A 108 -1.22 9.78 10.44
N PRO A 109 -2.10 9.69 11.45
CA PRO A 109 -2.59 10.84 12.19
C PRO A 109 -1.52 11.63 12.97
N ASP A 110 -0.38 11.02 13.28
CA ASP A 110 0.74 11.64 14.00
C ASP A 110 1.97 11.92 13.12
N ALA A 111 1.83 11.81 11.79
CA ALA A 111 2.87 12.22 10.85
C ALA A 111 2.88 13.77 10.75
N ALA A 112 3.62 14.42 11.66
CA ALA A 112 3.92 15.84 11.62
C ALA A 112 4.97 16.19 10.56
#